data_AF-A0A4Y9S3I4-F1
#
_entry.id   AF-A0A4Y9S3I4-F1
#
_cell.length_a   1.000
_cell.length_b   1.000
_cell.length_c   1.000
_cell.angle_alpha   90.00
_cell.angle_beta   90.00
_cell.angle_gamma   90.00
#
_symmetry.space_group_name_H-M   'P 1'
#
loop_
_entity.id
_entity.type
_entity.pdbx_description
1 polymer ?
#
loop_
_entity_poly.entity_id
_entity_poly.type
_entity_poly.pdbx_seq_one_letter_code
_entity_poly.pdbx_strand_id
1 'polypeptide(L)'
;MIVVRVELWSAIDGRKTELARMHIANDGHATVANSRLGDYQGETFIGRDTAALDKGRVSKRGEVRGWRRHDFHIWNLVAAMLADMGYRQGRR
;
A
#
# COMPACT_ATOMS: atom_id res chain seq x y z
N MET A 1 -1.49 10.96 -1.09
CA MET A 1 -1.76 9.55 -1.41
C MET A 1 -0.45 8.87 -1.75
N ILE A 2 -0.17 7.71 -1.18
CA ILE A 2 0.98 6.86 -1.48
C ILE A 2 0.51 5.74 -2.42
N VAL A 3 1.28 5.48 -3.47
CA VAL A 3 1.03 4.38 -4.41
C VAL A 3 2.20 3.42 -4.33
N VAL A 4 1.93 2.17 -3.97
CA VAL A 4 2.92 1.08 -3.93
C VAL A 4 2.65 0.17 -5.11
N ARG A 5 3.68 -0.06 -5.94
CA ARG A 5 3.64 -0.98 -7.08
C ARG A 5 4.64 -2.08 -6.89
N VAL A 6 4.25 -3.30 -7.23
CA VAL A 6 5.15 -4.44 -7.36
C VAL A 6 5.34 -4.68 -8.85
N GLU A 7 6.58 -4.59 -9.32
CA GLU A 7 6.91 -4.74 -10.73
C GLU A 7 7.93 -5.87 -10.92
N LEU A 8 7.70 -6.70 -11.93
CA LEU A 8 8.68 -7.64 -12.44
C LEU A 8 9.47 -6.95 -13.55
N TRP A 9 10.79 -6.87 -13.40
CA TRP A 9 11.68 -6.29 -14.39
C TRP A 9 12.51 -7.42 -15.01
N SER A 10 12.32 -7.63 -16.30
CA SER A 10 13.05 -8.64 -17.06
C SER A 10 14.46 -8.16 -17.37
N ALA A 11 15.46 -8.94 -16.95
CA ALA A 11 16.85 -8.69 -17.29
C ALA A 11 17.20 -9.04 -18.75
N ILE A 12 16.33 -9.78 -19.45
CA ILE A 12 16.59 -10.29 -20.81
C ILE A 12 16.16 -9.26 -21.85
N ASP A 13 14.93 -8.78 -21.74
CA ASP A 13 14.29 -7.90 -22.73
C ASP A 13 13.94 -6.51 -22.17
N GLY A 14 14.28 -6.24 -20.90
CA GLY A 14 14.02 -4.95 -20.24
C GLY A 14 12.54 -4.67 -19.96
N ARG A 15 11.63 -5.62 -20.26
CA ARG A 15 10.20 -5.42 -20.04
C ARG A 15 9.90 -5.28 -18.55
N LYS A 16 8.95 -4.40 -18.25
CA LYS A 16 8.42 -4.17 -16.91
C LYS A 16 6.95 -4.57 -16.89
N THR A 17 6.58 -5.40 -15.93
CA THR A 17 5.20 -5.85 -15.75
C THR A 17 4.77 -5.56 -14.33
N GLU A 18 3.72 -4.76 -14.18
CA GLU A 18 3.12 -4.52 -12.87
C GLU A 18 2.31 -5.75 -12.43
N LEU A 19 2.65 -6.29 -11.27
CA LEU A 19 2.04 -7.51 -10.72
C LEU A 19 0.99 -7.20 -9.64
N ALA A 20 1.16 -6.11 -8.90
CA ALA A 20 0.26 -5.72 -7.83
C ALA A 20 0.36 -4.22 -7.55
N ARG A 21 -0.74 -3.65 -7.05
CA ARG A 21 -0.82 -2.24 -6.65
C ARG A 21 -1.56 -2.10 -5.32
N MET A 22 -1.08 -1.18 -4.50
CA MET A 22 -1.74 -0.74 -3.27
C MET A 22 -1.76 0.79 -3.20
N HIS A 23 -2.89 1.36 -2.83
CA HIS A 23 -2.99 2.78 -2.46
C HIS A 23 -3.07 2.90 -0.95
N ILE A 24 -2.38 3.90 -0.39
CA ILE A 24 -2.51 4.30 1.02
C ILE A 24 -2.79 5.80 1.06
N ALA A 25 -3.93 6.19 1.59
CA ALA A 25 -4.36 7.57 1.74
C ALA A 25 -4.39 7.98 3.22
N ASN A 26 -3.88 9.17 3.54
CA ASN A 26 -4.07 9.77 4.85
C ASN A 26 -5.45 10.46 4.84
N ASP A 27 -6.28 10.23 5.86
CA ASP A 27 -7.64 10.81 5.93
C ASP A 27 -7.66 12.28 6.41
N GLY A 28 -6.51 12.78 6.90
CA GLY A 28 -6.30 14.13 7.38
C GLY A 28 -6.67 14.36 8.85
N HIS A 29 -7.43 13.47 9.49
CA HIS A 29 -8.03 13.73 10.80
C HIS A 29 -6.98 13.88 11.91
N ALA A 30 -6.12 12.88 12.14
CA ALA A 30 -5.04 13.00 13.13
C ALA A 30 -4.01 14.08 12.76
N THR A 31 -3.81 14.36 11.47
CA THR A 31 -2.82 15.32 10.99
C THR A 31 -3.17 16.76 11.40
N VAL A 32 -4.47 17.10 11.44
CA VAL A 32 -4.95 18.43 11.89
C VAL A 32 -4.58 18.68 13.34
N ALA A 33 -4.74 17.68 14.20
CA ALA A 33 -4.40 17.79 15.62
C ALA A 33 -2.88 17.73 15.86
N ASN A 34 -2.16 16.92 15.08
CA ASN A 34 -0.72 16.77 15.19
C ASN A 34 -0.10 16.36 13.84
N SER A 35 0.72 17.24 13.26
CA SER A 35 1.36 17.01 11.96
C SER A 35 2.33 15.82 11.91
N ARG A 36 2.75 15.30 13.07
CA ARG A 36 3.59 14.10 13.20
C ARG A 36 2.79 12.80 13.20
N LEU A 37 1.47 12.87 13.32
CA LEU A 37 0.56 11.73 13.29
C LEU A 37 -0.18 11.67 11.94
N GLY A 38 -0.72 10.50 11.62
CA GLY A 38 -1.61 10.32 10.50
C GLY A 38 -2.43 9.04 10.65
N ASP A 39 -3.70 9.14 10.30
CA ASP A 39 -4.58 7.98 10.12
C ASP A 39 -4.61 7.67 8.63
N TYR A 40 -4.42 6.39 8.29
CA TYR A 40 -4.22 5.95 6.93
C TYR A 40 -5.19 4.82 6.58
N GLN A 41 -5.81 4.94 5.42
CA GLN A 41 -6.61 3.89 4.80
C GLN A 41 -5.86 3.30 3.61
N GLY A 42 -5.85 1.98 3.52
CA GLY A 42 -5.19 1.26 2.43
C GLY A 42 -6.18 0.46 1.59
N GLU A 43 -5.90 0.35 0.30
CA GLU A 43 -6.62 -0.50 -0.63
C GLU A 43 -5.63 -1.24 -1.54
N THR A 44 -5.78 -2.55 -1.67
CA THR A 44 -5.10 -3.35 -2.70
C THR A 44 -6.03 -3.66 -3.85
N PHE A 45 -5.48 -3.88 -5.04
CA PHE A 45 -6.28 -4.08 -6.26
C PHE A 45 -6.18 -5.49 -6.82
N ILE A 46 -7.27 -5.96 -7.41
CA ILE A 46 -7.35 -7.23 -8.14
C ILE A 46 -6.74 -7.05 -9.54
N GLY A 47 -5.71 -7.83 -9.86
CA GLY A 47 -5.08 -7.83 -11.18
C GLY A 47 -3.67 -8.42 -11.12
N ARG A 48 -3.08 -8.70 -12.29
CA ARG A 48 -1.67 -9.10 -12.46
C ARG A 48 -0.98 -8.38 -13.62
N ASP A 49 -1.62 -7.32 -14.10
CA ASP A 49 -1.14 -6.43 -15.14
C ASP A 49 -1.73 -5.04 -14.92
N THR A 50 -1.11 -4.03 -15.53
CA THR A 50 -1.53 -2.63 -15.36
C THR A 50 -2.96 -2.39 -15.79
N ALA A 51 -3.43 -3.00 -16.89
CA ALA A 51 -4.77 -2.79 -17.40
C ALA A 51 -5.86 -3.31 -16.45
N ALA A 52 -5.62 -4.43 -15.77
CA ALA A 52 -6.51 -4.95 -14.74
C ALA A 52 -6.47 -4.09 -13.46
N LEU A 53 -5.27 -3.66 -13.05
CA LEU A 53 -5.08 -2.84 -11.85
C LEU A 53 -5.66 -1.43 -12.01
N ASP A 54 -5.62 -0.87 -13.22
CA ASP A 54 -6.20 0.44 -13.55
C ASP A 54 -7.73 0.47 -13.45
N LYS A 55 -8.39 -0.70 -13.51
CA LYS A 55 -9.84 -0.79 -13.23
C LYS A 55 -10.18 -0.50 -11.77
N GLY A 56 -9.19 -0.43 -10.87
CA GLY A 56 -9.38 -0.03 -9.48
C GLY A 56 -10.25 -0.99 -8.66
N ARG A 57 -10.39 -2.25 -9.08
CA ARG A 57 -11.21 -3.23 -8.35
C ARG A 57 -10.52 -3.62 -7.04
N VAL A 58 -11.07 -3.19 -5.91
CA VAL A 58 -10.49 -3.43 -4.59
C VAL A 58 -10.54 -4.93 -4.23
N SER A 59 -9.41 -5.46 -3.76
CA SER A 59 -9.28 -6.81 -3.21
C SER A 59 -9.46 -6.82 -1.69
N LYS A 60 -8.65 -6.03 -0.98
CA LYS A 60 -8.68 -5.88 0.47
C LYS A 60 -8.54 -4.41 0.86
N ARG A 61 -9.15 -4.08 1.99
CA ARG A 61 -9.02 -2.78 2.66
C ARG A 61 -8.34 -2.98 4.01
N GLY A 62 -7.64 -1.96 4.47
CA GLY A 62 -7.05 -1.92 5.81
C GLY A 62 -6.95 -0.49 6.32
N GLU A 63 -6.66 -0.36 7.61
CA GLU A 63 -6.54 0.92 8.30
C GLU A 63 -5.36 0.90 9.28
N VAL A 64 -4.64 2.01 9.36
CA VAL A 64 -3.58 2.23 10.35
C VAL A 64 -3.80 3.60 10.98
N ARG A 65 -4.16 3.63 12.27
CA ARG A 65 -4.42 4.85 13.03
C ARG A 65 -3.24 5.31 13.87
N GLY A 66 -3.12 6.61 14.11
CA GLY A 66 -2.13 7.23 14.98
C GLY A 66 -0.68 7.01 14.53
N TRP A 67 -0.45 6.83 13.23
CA TRP A 67 0.86 6.48 12.71
C TRP A 67 1.85 7.65 12.84
N ARG A 68 3.00 7.40 13.45
CA ARG A 68 4.05 8.42 13.62
C ARG A 68 4.83 8.65 12.33
N ARG A 69 4.24 9.38 11.39
CA ARG A 69 4.70 9.55 9.99
C ARG A 69 6.07 10.20 9.81
N HIS A 70 6.63 10.87 10.82
CA HIS A 70 7.98 11.46 10.75
C HIS A 70 9.05 10.61 11.48
N ASP A 71 8.61 9.63 12.26
CA ASP A 71 9.52 8.80 13.07
C ASP A 71 9.89 7.51 12.35
N PHE A 72 9.05 7.05 11.43
CA PHE A 72 9.21 5.76 10.75
C PHE A 72 9.33 5.91 9.24
N HIS A 73 10.22 5.11 8.64
CA HIS A 73 10.34 4.97 7.20
C HIS A 73 9.04 4.43 6.57
N ILE A 74 8.75 4.81 5.32
CA ILE A 74 7.51 4.46 4.60
C ILE A 74 7.24 2.95 4.54
N TRP A 75 8.29 2.13 4.46
CA TRP A 75 8.18 0.67 4.46
C TRP A 75 7.55 0.11 5.73
N ASN A 76 7.72 0.77 6.88
CA ASN A 76 7.05 0.35 8.11
C ASN A 76 5.53 0.55 8.03
N LEU A 77 5.08 1.65 7.41
CA LEU A 77 3.66 1.89 7.17
C LEU A 77 3.08 0.87 6.18
N VAL A 78 3.81 0.59 5.11
CA VAL A 78 3.43 -0.45 4.13
C VAL A 78 3.31 -1.81 4.80
N ALA A 79 4.27 -2.19 5.65
CA ALA A 79 4.22 -3.44 6.39
C ALA A 79 3.04 -3.50 7.37
N ALA A 80 2.80 -2.43 8.13
CA ALA A 80 1.65 -2.34 9.05
C ALA A 80 0.32 -2.46 8.30
N MET A 81 0.18 -1.78 7.16
CA MET A 81 -1.01 -1.85 6.32
C MET A 81 -1.26 -3.25 5.75
N LEU A 82 -0.20 -3.90 5.23
CA LEU A 82 -0.29 -5.28 4.74
C LEU A 82 -0.65 -6.27 5.86
N ALA A 83 -0.14 -6.05 7.07
CA ALA A 83 -0.47 -6.86 8.24
C ALA A 83 -1.95 -6.72 8.61
N ASP A 84 -2.47 -5.50 8.66
CA ASP A 84 -3.89 -5.21 8.95
C ASP A 84 -4.83 -5.84 7.90
N MET A 85 -4.47 -5.75 6.62
CA MET A 85 -5.19 -6.41 5.52
C MET A 85 -5.14 -7.95 5.54
N GLY A 86 -4.37 -8.54 6.47
CA GLY A 86 -4.25 -9.98 6.63
C GLY A 86 -3.33 -10.66 5.61
N TYR A 87 -2.39 -9.94 4.99
CA TYR A 87 -1.37 -10.55 4.11
C TYR A 87 -0.27 -11.30 4.86
N ARG A 88 -0.40 -11.48 6.18
CA ARG A 88 0.52 -12.25 7.03
C ARG A 88 0.44 -13.78 6.84
N GLN A 89 -0.03 -14.26 5.69
CA GLN A 89 -0.05 -15.68 5.37
C GLN A 89 1.24 -16.06 4.63
N GLY A 90 2.12 -16.81 5.31
CA GLY A 90 3.42 -17.20 4.74
C GLY A 90 4.38 -17.98 5.64
N ARG A 91 4.09 -18.18 6.94
CA ARG A 91 4.73 -19.24 7.72
C ARG A 91 3.86 -20.50 7.65
N ARG A 92 4.32 -21.51 6.90
CA ARG A 92 4.23 -22.88 7.40
C ARG A 92 5.24 -23.04 8.52
#